data_AF-A0A242L041-F1
#
_entry.id   AF-A0A242L041-F1
#
_cell.length_a   1.000
_cell.length_b   1.000
_cell.length_c   1.000
_cell.angle_alpha   90.00
_cell.angle_beta   90.00
_cell.angle_gamma   90.00
#
_symmetry.space_group_name_H-M   'P 1'
#
loop_
_entity.id
_entity.type
_entity.pdbx_description
1 polymer ?
#
loop_
_entity_poly.entity_id
_entity_poly.type
_entity_poly.pdbx_seq_one_letter_code
_entity_poly.pdbx_strand_id
1 'polypeptide(L)'
;MAETKHKLILSTTESNHGINLIRIRQGDVQTQKLVVEVVEHSTLKTFDGLVPFFINTTKFSENQPVEQKVQEYSPSQARLVYTLSEPDWQWGGENTAHFSFRSLNGDGTWSEQFSTQDFTYRVISGITRSNLRDSGYVWTFEDLLRKFREYMNTGKSDWEKWVKDNKEILESIDPGGVILEILNNSKGDHSSLPDRLDELEFKQDIVPVGMDQIASGPDRTFFNPSSVKYDTVMPRNLDVALSSLDQNKFNVAFITDTHVAKHNPDVEGIDPSNLRFEKRWNIIRRFQSLGKHCDVMVYGGDNIDGHSTSKGFPEGGITHVGQARTMNLSILKRFAAVATAGQKKPVFFCRGNHETGKIPYAWVGGRNVNNSLSGAEIAQYYNGTYGGQIFDEKNVAIYRIDTDDFSDETDENGYFKEYSGYVENGIVGCIGAKQLIAIGNWLEDLDRKNHVLLFGHIPLEDSPTGVWNTSALQLLIDGFKQGTRVTLDLDALRGLPREGYEGVVTFDFSNKGAGTVAAYVCGHWHWETQRMLGTTTMVVCINAFLSEKDYEEDLYDGFYNIEVDTTKRRLKATGVGHANDWQVNY
;
A
#
# COMPACT_ATOMS: atom_id res chain seq x y z
N MET A 1 -39.26 15.28 17.66
CA MET A 1 -39.84 16.30 18.55
C MET A 1 -40.36 17.44 17.68
N ALA A 2 -41.48 18.07 18.02
CA ALA A 2 -41.99 19.21 17.24
C ALA A 2 -41.04 20.41 17.42
N GLU A 3 -40.62 21.05 16.32
CA GLU A 3 -39.80 22.27 16.35
C GLU A 3 -40.70 23.50 16.19
N THR A 4 -40.51 24.51 17.04
CA THR A 4 -41.21 25.80 16.90
C THR A 4 -40.23 26.82 16.33
N LYS A 5 -40.57 27.43 15.19
CA LYS A 5 -39.73 28.42 14.50
C LYS A 5 -40.36 29.80 14.56
N HIS A 6 -39.67 30.75 15.18
CA HIS A 6 -40.03 32.17 15.23
C HIS A 6 -39.27 32.89 14.12
N LYS A 7 -39.97 33.36 13.09
CA LYS A 7 -39.36 34.10 11.98
C LYS A 7 -39.24 35.58 12.35
N LEU A 8 -38.03 36.12 12.25
CA LEU A 8 -37.69 37.48 12.64
C LEU A 8 -36.94 38.18 11.51
N ILE A 9 -37.21 39.47 11.34
CA ILE A 9 -36.38 40.37 10.53
C ILE A 9 -35.81 41.38 11.53
N LEU A 10 -34.49 41.38 11.73
CA LEU A 10 -33.81 42.21 12.71
C LEU A 10 -32.93 43.24 12.01
N SER A 11 -33.16 44.51 12.31
CA SER A 11 -32.40 45.62 11.75
C SER A 11 -31.19 45.98 12.61
N THR A 12 -30.09 46.40 11.96
CA THR A 12 -28.92 47.02 12.61
C THR A 12 -29.11 48.51 12.87
N THR A 13 -30.04 49.15 12.15
CA THR A 13 -30.19 50.62 12.08
C THR A 13 -31.57 51.12 12.50
N GLU A 14 -32.60 50.28 12.34
CA GLU A 14 -33.98 50.60 12.71
C GLU A 14 -34.38 49.85 13.98
N SER A 15 -35.32 50.42 14.75
CA SER A 15 -35.77 49.80 15.98
C SER A 15 -36.57 48.51 15.70
N ASN A 16 -36.26 47.45 16.46
CA ASN A 16 -36.93 46.15 16.40
C ASN A 16 -38.17 46.06 17.33
N HIS A 17 -38.72 47.18 17.81
CA HIS A 17 -39.90 47.21 18.70
C HIS A 17 -41.23 46.78 18.03
N GLY A 18 -41.30 46.72 16.70
CA GLY A 18 -42.50 46.33 15.94
C GLY A 18 -42.64 44.83 15.65
N ILE A 19 -41.74 44.00 16.18
CA ILE A 19 -41.73 42.56 15.93
C ILE A 19 -42.88 41.88 16.69
N ASN A 20 -43.50 40.87 16.07
CA ASN A 20 -44.54 40.07 16.70
C ASN A 20 -44.06 39.49 18.04
N LEU A 21 -44.96 39.47 19.03
CA LEU A 21 -44.65 38.99 20.38
C LEU A 21 -44.12 37.55 20.38
N ILE A 22 -42.82 37.39 20.65
CA ILE A 22 -42.15 36.10 20.79
C ILE A 22 -42.43 35.56 22.20
N ARG A 23 -43.03 34.37 22.31
CA ARG A 23 -43.29 33.71 23.59
C ARG A 23 -42.52 32.40 23.67
N ILE A 24 -41.62 32.30 24.65
CA ILE A 24 -40.79 31.14 24.91
C ILE A 24 -41.26 30.49 26.21
N ARG A 25 -41.52 29.19 26.20
CA ARG A 25 -41.92 28.46 27.42
C ARG A 25 -40.67 27.97 28.15
N GLN A 26 -40.55 28.32 29.42
CA GLN A 26 -39.45 27.86 30.27
C GLN A 26 -39.48 26.32 30.43
N GLY A 27 -38.33 25.66 30.24
CA GLY A 27 -38.22 24.21 30.38
C GLY A 27 -38.87 23.39 29.25
N ASP A 28 -39.17 24.03 28.12
CA ASP A 28 -39.66 23.35 26.93
C ASP A 28 -38.52 22.53 26.29
N VAL A 29 -38.71 21.20 26.20
CA VAL A 29 -37.77 20.28 25.52
C VAL A 29 -37.95 20.28 24.00
N GLN A 30 -38.90 21.07 23.47
CA GLN A 30 -38.99 21.38 22.05
C GLN A 30 -37.92 22.42 21.67
N THR A 31 -37.23 22.21 20.54
CA THR A 31 -36.19 23.14 20.05
C THR A 31 -36.85 24.43 19.52
N GLN A 32 -36.96 25.44 20.39
CA GLN A 32 -37.44 26.78 20.04
C GLN A 32 -36.35 27.50 19.24
N LYS A 33 -36.60 27.76 17.95
CA LYS A 33 -35.62 28.37 17.04
C LYS A 33 -36.03 29.77 16.63
N LEU A 34 -35.09 30.72 16.70
CA LEU A 34 -35.19 32.04 16.09
C LEU A 34 -34.59 31.95 14.68
N VAL A 35 -35.42 32.12 13.65
CA VAL A 35 -34.99 32.15 12.25
C VAL A 35 -34.95 33.63 11.84
N VAL A 36 -33.74 34.16 11.70
CA VAL A 36 -33.49 35.60 11.62
C VAL A 36 -32.96 35.97 10.23
N GLU A 37 -33.55 37.00 9.62
CA GLU A 37 -32.98 37.76 8.52
C GLU A 37 -32.41 39.08 9.04
N VAL A 38 -31.16 39.38 8.72
CA VAL A 38 -30.47 40.60 9.16
C VAL A 38 -30.60 41.67 8.09
N VAL A 39 -31.06 42.86 8.47
CA VAL A 39 -31.23 43.98 7.54
C VAL A 39 -30.52 45.24 8.04
N GLU A 40 -30.12 46.09 7.11
CA GLU A 40 -29.57 47.42 7.32
C GLU A 40 -30.23 48.37 6.33
N HIS A 41 -30.85 49.45 6.81
CA HIS A 41 -31.67 50.36 5.98
C HIS A 41 -32.67 49.60 5.09
N SER A 42 -33.43 48.67 5.69
CA SER A 42 -34.42 47.82 5.02
C SER A 42 -33.87 46.92 3.88
N THR A 43 -32.55 46.75 3.77
CA THR A 43 -31.87 45.88 2.79
C THR A 43 -31.13 44.75 3.51
N LEU A 44 -31.05 43.55 2.92
CA LEU A 44 -30.32 42.42 3.52
C LEU A 44 -28.85 42.78 3.78
N LYS A 45 -28.37 42.49 5.00
CA LYS A 45 -27.00 42.74 5.45
C LYS A 45 -26.25 41.42 5.58
N THR A 46 -25.39 41.11 4.61
CA THR A 46 -24.51 39.94 4.70
C THR A 46 -23.40 40.17 5.74
N PHE A 47 -22.84 39.07 6.25
CA PHE A 47 -21.84 39.10 7.32
C PHE A 47 -20.72 38.07 7.09
N ASP A 48 -20.29 37.92 5.84
CA ASP A 48 -19.23 37.00 5.43
C ASP A 48 -17.95 37.22 6.25
N GLY A 49 -17.37 36.13 6.75
CA GLY A 49 -16.18 36.16 7.61
C GLY A 49 -16.46 36.48 9.09
N LEU A 50 -17.72 36.73 9.48
CA LEU A 50 -18.10 37.03 10.87
C LEU A 50 -18.89 35.89 11.50
N VAL A 51 -18.74 35.77 12.81
CA VAL A 51 -19.42 34.77 13.64
C VAL A 51 -20.51 35.46 14.48
N PRO A 52 -21.77 35.03 14.37
CA PRO A 52 -22.85 35.59 15.19
C PRO A 52 -22.89 34.99 16.60
N PHE A 53 -23.19 35.86 17.56
CA PHE A 53 -23.42 35.55 18.97
C PHE A 53 -24.77 36.10 19.40
N PHE A 54 -25.56 35.28 20.09
CA PHE A 54 -26.76 35.72 20.78
C PHE A 54 -26.38 36.30 22.15
N ILE A 55 -26.79 37.54 22.40
CA ILE A 55 -26.52 38.26 23.64
C ILE A 55 -27.84 38.64 24.28
N ASN A 56 -28.11 38.12 25.48
CA ASN A 56 -29.21 38.60 26.31
C ASN A 56 -28.66 39.50 27.43
N THR A 57 -29.15 40.74 27.46
CA THR A 57 -28.71 41.84 28.32
C THR A 57 -29.67 42.12 29.47
N THR A 58 -30.73 41.33 29.63
CA THR A 58 -31.80 41.52 30.65
C THR A 58 -31.25 41.72 32.06
N LYS A 59 -30.18 40.99 32.41
CA LYS A 59 -29.52 41.05 33.73
C LYS A 59 -28.08 41.56 33.67
N PHE A 60 -27.77 42.40 32.68
CA PHE A 60 -26.42 42.97 32.52
C PHE A 60 -25.99 43.79 33.75
N SER A 61 -26.90 44.57 34.35
CA SER A 61 -26.66 45.34 35.58
C SER A 61 -26.38 44.50 36.83
N GLU A 62 -26.74 43.21 36.78
CA GLU A 62 -26.49 42.22 37.83
C GLU A 62 -25.27 41.34 37.50
N ASN A 63 -24.47 41.72 36.49
CA ASN A 63 -23.32 40.95 35.97
C ASN A 63 -23.68 39.52 35.54
N GLN A 64 -24.90 39.32 35.03
CA GLN A 64 -25.36 38.03 34.52
C GLN A 64 -25.81 38.13 33.04
N PRO A 65 -24.95 38.56 32.09
CA PRO A 65 -25.28 38.43 30.68
C PRO A 65 -25.31 36.97 30.26
N VAL A 66 -26.14 36.64 29.27
CA VAL A 66 -26.04 35.37 28.55
C VAL A 66 -25.43 35.65 27.19
N GLU A 67 -24.31 35.02 26.92
CA GLU A 67 -23.64 35.04 25.62
C GLU A 67 -23.53 33.60 25.09
N GLN A 68 -24.04 33.39 23.87
CA GLN A 68 -24.04 32.09 23.22
C GLN A 68 -23.64 32.23 21.75
N LYS A 69 -22.73 31.37 21.30
CA LYS A 69 -22.36 31.30 19.88
C LYS A 69 -23.49 30.68 19.07
N VAL A 70 -23.88 31.31 17.97
CA VAL A 70 -24.88 30.79 17.04
C VAL A 70 -24.28 29.65 16.23
N GLN A 71 -25.00 28.52 16.13
CA GLN A 71 -24.49 27.29 15.51
C GLN A 71 -24.84 27.15 14.02
N GLU A 72 -25.95 27.72 13.58
CA GLU A 72 -26.46 27.58 12.21
C GLU A 72 -26.66 28.98 11.60
N TYR A 73 -25.88 29.32 10.55
CA TYR A 73 -26.00 30.60 9.87
C TYR A 73 -25.47 30.53 8.43
N SER A 74 -25.98 31.42 7.58
CA SER A 74 -25.64 31.57 6.17
C SER A 74 -25.29 33.04 5.90
N PRO A 75 -24.02 33.43 6.09
CA PRO A 75 -23.59 34.83 6.03
C PRO A 75 -23.93 35.54 4.72
N SER A 76 -23.67 34.87 3.59
CA SER A 76 -23.94 35.39 2.24
C SER A 76 -25.43 35.57 1.94
N GLN A 77 -26.31 34.95 2.74
CA GLN A 77 -27.76 35.08 2.64
C GLN A 77 -28.35 36.00 3.72
N ALA A 78 -27.51 36.65 4.54
CA ALA A 78 -27.93 37.49 5.66
C ALA A 78 -28.87 36.76 6.66
N ARG A 79 -28.66 35.45 6.87
CA ARG A 79 -29.57 34.59 7.62
C ARG A 79 -28.88 33.82 8.74
N LEU A 80 -29.56 33.67 9.87
CA LEU A 80 -29.13 32.79 10.96
C LEU A 80 -30.30 32.06 11.61
N VAL A 81 -30.00 30.91 12.21
CA VAL A 81 -30.93 30.10 12.98
C VAL A 81 -30.34 29.87 14.37
N TYR A 82 -30.96 30.47 15.38
CA TYR A 82 -30.53 30.32 16.77
C TYR A 82 -31.50 29.40 17.52
N THR A 83 -30.99 28.29 18.05
CA THR A 83 -31.78 27.42 18.92
C THR A 83 -31.61 27.89 20.36
N LEU A 84 -32.71 28.30 20.99
CA LEU A 84 -32.71 28.72 22.40
C LEU A 84 -32.36 27.54 23.30
N SER A 85 -31.59 27.84 24.33
CA SER A 85 -31.02 26.92 25.30
C SER A 85 -31.42 27.31 26.72
N GLU A 86 -31.08 26.47 27.70
CA GLU A 86 -31.46 26.68 29.10
C GLU A 86 -31.11 28.08 29.67
N PRO A 87 -29.91 28.65 29.41
CA PRO A 87 -29.58 30.02 29.81
C PRO A 87 -30.51 31.09 29.20
N ASP A 88 -31.03 30.87 27.98
CA ASP A 88 -31.79 31.90 27.26
C ASP A 88 -33.22 32.06 27.81
N TRP A 89 -33.76 31.07 28.52
CA TRP A 89 -35.08 31.14 29.15
C TRP A 89 -35.02 31.06 30.68
N GLN A 90 -33.88 31.40 31.27
CA GLN A 90 -33.71 31.33 32.72
C GLN A 90 -34.50 32.43 33.46
N TRP A 91 -34.68 33.59 32.84
CA TRP A 91 -35.38 34.74 33.44
C TRP A 91 -36.83 34.80 32.95
N GLY A 92 -37.77 34.49 33.83
CA GLY A 92 -39.20 34.64 33.55
C GLY A 92 -39.59 36.10 33.33
N GLY A 93 -40.49 36.36 32.37
CA GLY A 93 -40.91 37.72 32.01
C GLY A 93 -40.30 38.21 30.70
N GLU A 94 -40.25 39.53 30.53
CA GLU A 94 -39.70 40.17 29.34
C GLU A 94 -38.17 40.16 29.39
N ASN A 95 -37.55 39.80 28.27
CA ASN A 95 -36.11 39.70 28.09
C ASN A 95 -35.69 40.54 26.89
N THR A 96 -34.55 41.21 27.02
CA THR A 96 -33.93 42.02 25.96
C THR A 96 -32.69 41.32 25.42
N ALA A 97 -32.59 41.19 24.10
CA ALA A 97 -31.45 40.56 23.44
C ALA A 97 -31.13 41.17 22.08
N HIS A 98 -29.93 40.90 21.57
CA HIS A 98 -29.50 41.21 20.22
C HIS A 98 -28.54 40.14 19.69
N PHE A 99 -28.22 40.21 18.39
CA PHE A 99 -27.15 39.43 17.78
C PHE A 99 -25.93 40.32 17.53
N SER A 100 -24.78 39.88 18.02
CA SER A 100 -23.46 40.50 17.83
C SER A 100 -22.66 39.71 16.80
N PHE A 101 -22.04 40.37 15.83
CA PHE A 101 -21.27 39.75 14.76
C PHE A 101 -19.79 40.07 14.93
N ARG A 102 -18.97 39.05 15.15
CA ARG A 102 -17.58 39.22 15.60
C ARG A 102 -16.58 38.51 14.69
N SER A 103 -15.36 39.07 14.60
CA SER A 103 -14.20 38.42 13.98
C SER A 103 -13.28 37.82 15.05
N LEU A 104 -12.62 36.70 14.73
CA LEU A 104 -11.61 36.09 15.58
C LEU A 104 -10.24 36.68 15.28
N ASN A 105 -9.60 37.27 16.29
CA ASN A 105 -8.24 37.81 16.19
C ASN A 105 -7.20 36.68 16.27
N GLY A 106 -5.98 36.94 15.79
CA GLY A 106 -4.88 35.95 15.81
C GLY A 106 -4.41 35.54 17.21
N ASP A 107 -4.81 36.27 18.26
CA ASP A 107 -4.54 35.97 19.67
C ASP A 107 -5.67 35.17 20.35
N GLY A 108 -6.70 34.78 19.59
CA GLY A 108 -7.85 34.03 20.10
C GLY A 108 -8.95 34.89 20.72
N THR A 109 -8.85 36.22 20.68
CA THR A 109 -9.90 37.14 21.17
C THR A 109 -10.93 37.47 20.10
N TRP A 110 -12.16 37.82 20.51
CA TRP A 110 -13.24 38.22 19.60
C TRP A 110 -13.40 39.74 19.55
N SER A 111 -13.49 40.30 18.35
CA SER A 111 -13.77 41.73 18.14
C SER A 111 -15.14 41.92 17.49
N GLU A 112 -16.06 42.61 18.17
CA GLU A 112 -17.36 42.97 17.60
C GLU A 112 -17.22 43.95 16.44
N GLN A 113 -17.84 43.62 15.32
CA GLN A 113 -17.86 44.45 14.12
C GLN A 113 -19.17 45.25 14.01
N PHE A 114 -20.30 44.60 14.29
CA PHE A 114 -21.61 45.25 14.41
C PHE A 114 -22.60 44.36 15.18
N SER A 115 -23.76 44.92 15.53
CA SER A 115 -24.87 44.19 16.16
C SER A 115 -26.23 44.61 15.58
N THR A 116 -27.24 43.76 15.74
CA THR A 116 -28.64 44.17 15.53
C THR A 116 -29.08 45.11 16.66
N GLN A 117 -30.07 45.96 16.41
CA GLN A 117 -30.78 46.64 17.50
C GLN A 117 -31.48 45.61 18.41
N ASP A 118 -31.64 45.98 19.68
CA ASP A 118 -32.27 45.13 20.68
C ASP A 118 -33.70 44.75 20.29
N PHE A 119 -34.06 43.49 20.54
CA PHE A 119 -35.42 42.98 20.43
C PHE A 119 -35.85 42.32 21.75
N THR A 120 -37.16 42.24 21.95
CA THR A 120 -37.74 41.68 23.17
C THR A 120 -38.41 40.33 22.93
N TYR A 121 -38.23 39.39 23.85
CA TYR A 121 -38.99 38.15 23.90
C TYR A 121 -39.49 37.88 25.32
N ARG A 122 -40.61 37.16 25.44
CA ARG A 122 -41.22 36.89 26.75
C ARG A 122 -41.11 35.43 27.11
N VAL A 123 -40.49 35.15 28.25
CA VAL A 123 -40.42 33.82 28.85
C VAL A 123 -41.66 33.62 29.73
N ILE A 124 -42.46 32.60 29.42
CA ILE A 124 -43.64 32.18 30.17
C ILE A 124 -43.34 30.93 31.00
N SER A 125 -43.99 30.80 32.17
CA SER A 125 -43.78 29.68 33.09
C SER A 125 -44.12 28.33 32.45
N GLY A 126 -43.26 27.33 32.69
CA GLY A 126 -43.45 25.92 32.34
C GLY A 126 -43.09 25.01 33.53
N ILE A 127 -42.94 23.70 33.30
CA ILE A 127 -42.53 22.76 34.36
C ILE A 127 -41.03 22.94 34.61
N THR A 128 -40.68 23.76 35.60
CA THR A 128 -39.28 24.13 35.88
C THR A 128 -38.54 23.00 36.60
N ARG A 129 -37.38 22.59 36.07
CA ARG A 129 -36.38 21.73 36.74
C ARG A 129 -34.97 22.35 36.76
N SER A 130 -34.82 23.56 36.24
CA SER A 130 -33.53 24.23 36.02
C SER A 130 -33.08 25.00 37.26
N ASN A 131 -31.87 24.71 37.74
CA ASN A 131 -31.19 25.54 38.73
C ASN A 131 -30.70 26.83 38.06
N LEU A 132 -30.94 27.99 38.67
CA LEU A 132 -30.39 29.26 38.17
C LEU A 132 -28.86 29.18 38.18
N ARG A 133 -28.21 29.53 37.07
CA ARG A 133 -26.75 29.59 37.00
C ARG A 133 -26.29 30.91 37.61
N ASP A 134 -25.68 30.85 38.78
CA ASP A 134 -24.97 32.01 39.35
C ASP A 134 -23.63 32.19 38.63
N SER A 135 -23.18 33.43 38.46
CA SER A 135 -21.99 33.82 37.69
C SER A 135 -20.67 33.54 38.43
N GLY A 136 -20.51 32.32 38.96
CA GLY A 136 -19.36 31.88 39.77
C GLY A 136 -18.05 31.66 38.99
N TYR A 137 -17.94 32.13 37.75
CA TYR A 137 -16.80 31.87 36.87
C TYR A 137 -15.44 32.18 37.50
N VAL A 138 -15.30 33.31 38.21
CA VAL A 138 -14.03 33.72 38.85
C VAL A 138 -13.61 32.75 39.95
N TRP A 139 -14.55 32.33 40.82
CA TRP A 139 -14.29 31.37 41.90
C TRP A 139 -13.85 30.00 41.39
N THR A 140 -14.44 29.52 40.28
CA THR A 140 -14.09 28.20 39.71
C THR A 140 -12.68 28.14 39.11
N PHE A 141 -12.18 29.24 38.54
CA PHE A 141 -10.81 29.29 38.00
C PHE A 141 -9.76 29.41 39.11
N GLU A 142 -10.02 30.20 40.15
CA GLU A 142 -9.12 30.33 41.30
C GLU A 142 -8.97 28.99 42.04
N ASP A 143 -10.07 28.25 42.22
CA ASP A 143 -10.03 26.91 42.82
C ASP A 143 -9.30 25.88 41.95
N LEU A 144 -9.47 25.94 40.62
CA LEU A 144 -8.72 25.07 39.71
C LEU A 144 -7.22 25.36 39.75
N LEU A 145 -6.84 26.64 39.72
CA LEU A 145 -5.44 27.06 39.82
C LEU A 145 -4.83 26.64 41.16
N ARG A 146 -5.59 26.78 42.26
CA ARG A 146 -5.17 26.33 43.59
C ARG A 146 -4.94 24.82 43.62
N LYS A 147 -5.90 24.02 43.12
CA LYS A 147 -5.76 22.55 43.03
C LYS A 147 -4.56 22.13 42.18
N PHE A 148 -4.31 22.83 41.06
CA PHE A 148 -3.16 22.56 40.21
C PHE A 148 -1.83 22.87 40.92
N ARG A 149 -1.75 24.00 41.64
CA ARG A 149 -0.57 24.36 42.44
C ARG A 149 -0.33 23.39 43.60
N GLU A 150 -1.39 22.96 44.29
CA GLU A 150 -1.31 21.94 45.34
C GLU A 150 -0.76 20.62 44.78
N TYR A 151 -1.29 20.13 43.65
CA TYR A 151 -0.80 18.93 42.99
C TYR A 151 0.68 19.02 42.60
N MET A 152 1.12 20.14 42.03
CA MET A 152 2.52 20.35 41.66
C MET A 152 3.44 20.34 42.88
N ASN A 153 3.03 21.00 43.97
CA ASN A 153 3.81 21.07 45.21
C ASN A 153 3.90 19.71 45.89
N THR A 154 2.78 19.00 46.04
CA THR A 154 2.75 17.66 46.63
C THR A 154 3.49 16.65 45.75
N GLY A 155 3.27 16.68 44.44
CA GLY A 155 3.94 15.78 43.49
C GLY A 155 5.46 15.93 43.50
N LYS A 156 5.98 17.15 43.64
CA LYS A 156 7.42 17.38 43.80
C LYS A 156 7.96 16.74 45.08
N SER A 157 7.30 16.96 46.22
CA SER A 157 7.73 16.39 47.50
C SER A 157 7.64 14.86 47.53
N ASP A 158 6.58 14.28 46.96
CA ASP A 158 6.41 12.83 46.87
C ASP A 158 7.48 12.19 45.97
N TRP A 159 7.82 12.83 44.85
CA TRP A 159 8.89 12.39 43.97
C TRP A 159 10.27 12.44 44.66
N GLU A 160 10.61 13.56 45.29
CA GLU A 160 11.86 13.72 46.03
C GLU A 160 11.98 12.68 47.16
N LYS A 161 10.87 12.43 47.88
CA LYS A 161 10.80 11.40 48.92
C LYS A 161 10.99 10.00 48.33
N TRP A 162 10.32 9.67 47.23
CA TRP A 162 10.47 8.38 46.58
C TRP A 162 11.91 8.13 46.12
N VAL A 163 12.57 9.11 45.50
CA VAL A 163 13.98 9.00 45.10
C VAL A 163 14.87 8.80 46.33
N LYS A 164 14.62 9.54 47.42
CA LYS A 164 15.39 9.43 48.66
C LYS A 164 15.22 8.06 49.34
N ASP A 165 13.98 7.57 49.41
CA ASP A 165 13.65 6.29 50.04
C ASP A 165 14.26 5.11 49.27
N ASN A 166 14.43 5.25 47.95
CA ASN A 166 15.03 4.23 47.09
C ASN A 166 16.51 4.51 46.78
N LYS A 167 17.11 5.55 47.40
CA LYS A 167 18.45 6.05 47.06
C LYS A 167 19.52 4.96 47.12
N GLU A 168 19.53 4.14 48.18
CA GLU A 168 20.53 3.09 48.35
C GLU A 168 20.47 2.06 47.22
N ILE A 169 19.25 1.66 46.81
CA ILE A 169 19.04 0.74 45.69
C ILE A 169 19.51 1.40 44.38
N LEU A 170 19.12 2.66 44.14
CA LEU A 170 19.48 3.42 42.95
C LEU A 170 20.99 3.66 42.83
N GLU A 171 21.70 3.88 43.93
CA GLU A 171 23.17 4.03 43.95
C GLU A 171 23.89 2.68 43.81
N SER A 172 23.29 1.60 44.30
CA SER A 172 23.87 0.25 44.23
C SER A 172 23.54 -0.52 42.95
N ILE A 173 22.67 0.01 42.09
CA ILE A 173 22.16 -0.72 40.91
C ILE A 173 23.26 -1.01 39.89
N ASP A 174 24.27 -0.14 39.82
CA ASP A 174 25.39 -0.27 38.90
C ASP A 174 26.72 0.13 39.58
N PRO A 175 27.25 -0.74 40.46
CA PRO A 175 28.44 -0.42 41.23
C PRO A 175 29.64 -0.25 40.28
N GLY A 176 30.20 0.96 40.27
CA GLY A 176 31.33 1.32 39.42
C GLY A 176 30.95 1.71 37.98
N GLY A 177 29.65 1.78 37.65
CA GLY A 177 29.19 2.19 36.32
C GLY A 177 29.42 1.15 35.22
N VAL A 178 29.68 -0.11 35.59
CA VAL A 178 30.09 -1.16 34.65
C VAL A 178 28.96 -1.52 33.69
N ILE A 179 27.71 -1.60 34.18
CA ILE A 179 26.54 -1.88 33.34
C ILE A 179 26.28 -0.69 32.42
N LEU A 180 26.37 0.53 32.92
CA LEU A 180 26.19 1.75 32.13
C LEU A 180 27.28 1.90 31.06
N GLU A 181 28.53 1.54 31.38
CA GLU A 181 29.63 1.48 30.43
C GLU A 181 29.44 0.36 29.40
N ILE A 182 29.00 -0.84 29.81
CA ILE A 182 28.65 -1.92 28.88
C ILE A 182 27.52 -1.48 27.94
N LEU A 183 26.47 -0.82 28.43
CA LEU A 183 25.35 -0.35 27.61
C LEU A 183 25.79 0.76 26.64
N ASN A 184 26.65 1.67 27.08
CA ASN A 184 27.18 2.74 26.22
C ASN A 184 28.17 2.21 25.18
N ASN A 185 29.10 1.32 25.56
CA ASN A 185 30.01 0.66 24.63
C ASN A 185 29.24 -0.25 23.67
N SER A 186 28.18 -0.90 24.17
CA SER A 186 27.24 -1.63 23.34
C SER A 186 26.48 -0.72 22.40
N LYS A 187 26.44 0.60 22.53
CA LYS A 187 25.84 1.44 21.48
C LYS A 187 26.70 1.49 20.21
N GLY A 188 28.02 1.34 20.31
CA GLY A 188 28.93 1.56 19.19
C GLY A 188 28.81 2.99 18.64
N ASP A 189 28.90 3.13 17.31
CA ASP A 189 28.81 4.42 16.59
C ASP A 189 27.36 4.93 16.41
N HIS A 190 26.36 4.17 16.87
CA HIS A 190 24.94 4.51 16.71
C HIS A 190 24.51 5.69 17.58
N SER A 191 23.41 6.35 17.24
CA SER A 191 22.91 7.52 17.99
C SER A 191 22.26 7.12 19.33
N SER A 192 21.60 5.95 19.38
CA SER A 192 21.03 5.35 20.59
C SER A 192 21.23 3.81 20.65
N LEU A 193 21.12 3.20 21.84
CA LEU A 193 21.13 1.74 21.97
C LEU A 193 19.91 1.09 21.29
N PRO A 194 18.68 1.65 21.38
CA PRO A 194 17.56 1.25 20.52
C PRO A 194 17.89 1.28 19.02
N ASP A 195 18.55 2.32 18.50
CA ASP A 195 18.91 2.37 17.07
C ASP A 195 19.83 1.22 16.67
N ARG A 196 20.77 0.85 17.54
CA ARG A 196 21.62 -0.32 17.31
C ARG A 196 20.84 -1.61 17.48
N LEU A 197 19.92 -1.72 18.44
CA LEU A 197 19.10 -2.92 18.64
C LEU A 197 18.13 -3.13 17.48
N ASP A 198 17.49 -2.08 16.99
CA ASP A 198 16.74 -2.08 15.74
C ASP A 198 17.66 -2.51 14.60
N GLU A 199 18.83 -1.85 14.44
CA GLU A 199 19.79 -2.28 13.44
C GLU A 199 20.20 -3.75 13.61
N LEU A 200 20.40 -4.28 14.82
CA LEU A 200 20.81 -5.67 15.06
C LEU A 200 19.67 -6.66 14.91
N GLU A 201 18.44 -6.31 15.27
CA GLU A 201 17.23 -7.10 15.05
C GLU A 201 16.91 -7.16 13.55
N PHE A 202 17.16 -6.07 12.82
CA PHE A 202 17.01 -5.98 11.37
C PHE A 202 18.29 -6.39 10.58
N LYS A 203 19.47 -6.47 11.22
CA LYS A 203 20.73 -7.05 10.66
C LYS A 203 20.93 -8.51 11.07
N GLN A 204 20.24 -9.05 12.05
CA GLN A 204 20.13 -10.51 12.20
C GLN A 204 19.29 -11.12 11.06
N ASP A 205 18.55 -10.28 10.34
CA ASP A 205 18.00 -10.52 9.01
C ASP A 205 18.89 -10.01 7.86
N ILE A 206 20.20 -9.78 8.09
CA ILE A 206 21.14 -10.05 7.00
C ILE A 206 20.85 -11.52 6.67
N VAL A 207 20.53 -11.84 5.42
CA VAL A 207 20.67 -13.20 4.94
C VAL A 207 22.08 -13.31 4.37
N PRO A 208 23.17 -13.43 5.16
CA PRO A 208 24.29 -14.19 4.68
C PRO A 208 23.95 -15.61 5.09
N VAL A 209 23.21 -16.32 4.24
CA VAL A 209 23.73 -17.67 4.05
C VAL A 209 24.84 -17.47 3.06
N GLY A 210 26.04 -17.85 3.50
CA GLY A 210 27.24 -17.61 2.74
C GLY A 210 27.09 -18.19 1.33
N MET A 211 28.13 -17.98 0.55
CA MET A 211 28.33 -18.78 -0.65
C MET A 211 28.32 -20.30 -0.38
N ASP A 212 28.26 -20.75 0.89
CA ASP A 212 28.23 -22.13 1.34
C ASP A 212 26.93 -22.88 0.98
N GLN A 213 25.78 -22.20 0.94
CA GLN A 213 24.51 -22.80 0.47
C GLN A 213 24.39 -22.90 -1.05
N ILE A 214 25.30 -22.25 -1.78
CA ILE A 214 25.17 -22.03 -3.21
C ILE A 214 26.39 -22.59 -3.92
N ALA A 215 26.31 -23.87 -4.29
CA ALA A 215 27.32 -24.55 -5.06
C ALA A 215 27.48 -23.90 -6.45
N SER A 216 28.73 -23.71 -6.87
CA SER A 216 29.05 -23.22 -8.21
C SER A 216 29.23 -24.40 -9.17
N GLY A 217 28.60 -24.34 -10.34
CA GLY A 217 28.78 -25.35 -11.38
C GLY A 217 27.50 -25.56 -12.19
N PRO A 218 27.58 -26.19 -13.37
CA PRO A 218 26.40 -26.69 -14.09
C PRO A 218 25.82 -27.94 -13.43
N ASP A 219 26.60 -28.61 -12.59
CA ASP A 219 26.31 -29.85 -11.90
C ASP A 219 25.78 -29.61 -10.49
N ARG A 220 25.03 -30.59 -10.00
CA ARG A 220 24.52 -30.64 -8.63
C ARG A 220 25.40 -31.58 -7.81
N THR A 221 25.98 -31.06 -6.74
CA THR A 221 26.69 -31.87 -5.74
C THR A 221 25.78 -32.13 -4.54
N PHE A 222 25.69 -33.38 -4.07
CA PHE A 222 24.97 -33.73 -2.84
C PHE A 222 25.66 -34.88 -2.11
N PHE A 223 25.48 -34.94 -0.80
CA PHE A 223 26.00 -36.05 0.00
C PHE A 223 25.04 -37.24 -0.09
N ASN A 224 25.55 -38.39 -0.54
CA ASN A 224 24.81 -39.64 -0.60
C ASN A 224 25.08 -40.46 0.67
N PRO A 225 24.08 -40.61 1.57
CA PRO A 225 24.28 -41.32 2.83
C PRO A 225 24.58 -42.81 2.65
N SER A 226 24.12 -43.41 1.55
CA SER A 226 24.33 -44.84 1.25
C SER A 226 25.76 -45.13 0.82
N SER A 227 26.39 -44.19 0.10
CA SER A 227 27.78 -44.33 -0.36
C SER A 227 28.80 -43.60 0.54
N VAL A 228 28.32 -42.75 1.46
CA VAL A 228 29.12 -41.87 2.34
C VAL A 228 30.08 -40.98 1.55
N LYS A 229 29.64 -40.51 0.37
CA LYS A 229 30.41 -39.67 -0.55
C LYS A 229 29.54 -38.53 -1.09
N TYR A 230 30.21 -37.50 -1.60
CA TYR A 230 29.54 -36.50 -2.43
C TYR A 230 29.43 -37.05 -3.86
N ASP A 231 28.21 -37.14 -4.34
CA ASP A 231 27.91 -37.46 -5.73
C ASP A 231 27.61 -36.18 -6.50
N THR A 232 27.92 -36.20 -7.79
CA THR A 232 27.73 -35.09 -8.73
C THR A 232 26.82 -35.53 -9.85
N VAL A 233 25.71 -34.83 -10.06
CA VAL A 233 24.72 -35.13 -11.10
C VAL A 233 24.49 -33.89 -11.96
N MET A 234 24.59 -34.05 -13.28
CA MET A 234 24.18 -33.03 -14.24
C MET A 234 22.65 -33.10 -14.42
N PRO A 235 21.94 -31.96 -14.40
CA PRO A 235 20.51 -31.94 -14.69
C PRO A 235 20.23 -32.52 -16.08
N ARG A 236 19.15 -33.27 -16.21
CA ARG A 236 18.71 -33.86 -17.47
C ARG A 236 18.67 -32.80 -18.57
N ASN A 237 19.22 -33.11 -19.74
CA ASN A 237 19.24 -32.24 -20.93
C ASN A 237 20.01 -30.92 -20.80
N LEU A 238 20.71 -30.62 -19.69
CA LEU A 238 21.47 -29.36 -19.60
C LEU A 238 22.61 -29.31 -20.63
N ASP A 239 23.31 -30.41 -20.83
CA ASP A 239 24.36 -30.57 -21.84
C ASP A 239 23.81 -30.44 -23.27
N VAL A 240 22.63 -30.99 -23.54
CA VAL A 240 21.91 -30.84 -24.81
C VAL A 240 21.52 -29.39 -25.02
N ALA A 241 20.95 -28.72 -24.02
CA ALA A 241 20.57 -27.32 -24.09
C ALA A 241 21.80 -26.43 -24.40
N LEU A 242 22.93 -26.67 -23.73
CA LEU A 242 24.18 -25.93 -23.96
C LEU A 242 24.79 -26.18 -25.35
N SER A 243 24.84 -27.44 -25.78
CA SER A 243 25.49 -27.83 -27.04
C SER A 243 24.65 -27.52 -28.29
N SER A 244 23.34 -27.37 -28.14
CA SER A 244 22.41 -27.07 -29.25
C SER A 244 22.17 -25.58 -29.50
N LEU A 245 22.78 -24.69 -28.72
CA LEU A 245 22.64 -23.24 -28.88
C LEU A 245 23.17 -22.76 -30.24
N ASP A 246 22.27 -22.28 -31.09
CA ASP A 246 22.65 -21.54 -32.29
C ASP A 246 22.86 -20.06 -31.96
N GLN A 247 24.11 -19.64 -31.85
CA GLN A 247 24.50 -18.26 -31.55
C GLN A 247 24.13 -17.27 -32.67
N ASN A 248 23.71 -17.74 -33.86
CA ASN A 248 23.17 -16.88 -34.91
C ASN A 248 21.70 -16.51 -34.69
N LYS A 249 20.99 -17.26 -33.85
CA LYS A 249 19.62 -16.94 -33.42
C LYS A 249 19.64 -16.15 -32.14
N PHE A 250 18.46 -15.80 -31.64
CA PHE A 250 18.29 -15.17 -30.35
C PHE A 250 17.90 -16.23 -29.32
N ASN A 251 18.65 -16.33 -28.23
CA ASN A 251 18.46 -17.36 -27.21
C ASN A 251 18.10 -16.72 -25.86
N VAL A 252 17.05 -17.22 -25.22
CA VAL A 252 16.59 -16.77 -23.91
C VAL A 252 16.74 -17.91 -22.91
N ALA A 253 17.52 -17.70 -21.85
CA ALA A 253 17.43 -18.57 -20.69
C ALA A 253 16.18 -18.14 -19.88
N PHE A 254 15.23 -19.05 -19.65
CA PHE A 254 14.00 -18.77 -18.92
C PHE A 254 13.80 -19.72 -17.74
N ILE A 255 13.45 -19.17 -16.58
CA ILE A 255 13.10 -19.90 -15.36
C ILE A 255 11.97 -19.16 -14.65
N THR A 256 11.09 -19.85 -13.93
CA THR A 256 9.98 -19.23 -13.18
C THR A 256 9.71 -20.02 -11.90
N ASP A 257 9.02 -19.39 -10.94
CA ASP A 257 8.55 -20.03 -9.72
C ASP A 257 9.70 -20.73 -9.01
N THR A 258 10.79 -19.99 -8.77
CA THR A 258 11.95 -20.52 -8.06
C THR A 258 11.69 -20.63 -6.57
N HIS A 259 10.74 -19.84 -6.04
CA HIS A 259 10.31 -19.82 -4.65
C HIS A 259 11.50 -19.97 -3.67
N VAL A 260 12.57 -19.19 -3.88
CA VAL A 260 13.72 -19.27 -2.97
C VAL A 260 13.35 -18.64 -1.63
N ALA A 261 13.90 -19.19 -0.56
CA ALA A 261 13.70 -18.65 0.79
C ALA A 261 14.89 -18.95 1.69
N LYS A 262 14.84 -18.44 2.92
CA LYS A 262 15.79 -18.81 3.97
C LYS A 262 15.51 -20.26 4.41
N HIS A 263 16.55 -20.98 4.80
CA HIS A 263 16.41 -22.26 5.48
C HIS A 263 15.53 -22.09 6.72
N ASN A 264 14.51 -22.95 6.87
CA ASN A 264 13.63 -22.98 8.02
C ASN A 264 13.79 -24.32 8.76
N PRO A 265 14.57 -24.38 9.86
CA PRO A 265 14.80 -25.61 10.62
C PRO A 265 13.52 -26.25 11.16
N ASP A 266 12.47 -25.48 11.42
CA ASP A 266 11.19 -26.00 11.93
C ASP A 266 10.41 -26.77 10.86
N VAL A 267 10.69 -26.49 9.57
CA VAL A 267 10.00 -27.11 8.43
C VAL A 267 10.89 -28.13 7.72
N GLU A 268 12.16 -27.81 7.52
CA GLU A 268 13.14 -28.64 6.80
C GLU A 268 13.96 -29.54 7.73
N GLY A 269 13.93 -29.30 9.05
CA GLY A 269 14.79 -29.99 10.00
C GLY A 269 16.26 -29.63 9.82
N ILE A 270 17.15 -30.51 10.28
CA ILE A 270 18.62 -30.37 10.16
C ILE A 270 19.23 -31.40 9.19
N ASP A 271 18.42 -32.28 8.63
CA ASP A 271 18.87 -33.32 7.71
C ASP A 271 19.13 -32.69 6.33
N PRO A 272 20.37 -32.76 5.80
CA PRO A 272 20.71 -32.23 4.48
C PRO A 272 19.79 -32.72 3.35
N SER A 273 19.22 -33.93 3.47
CA SER A 273 18.28 -34.46 2.48
C SER A 273 16.95 -33.69 2.41
N ASN A 274 16.59 -32.95 3.46
CA ASN A 274 15.33 -32.21 3.59
C ASN A 274 15.47 -30.69 3.36
N LEU A 275 16.68 -30.19 3.06
CA LEU A 275 16.96 -28.76 2.82
C LEU A 275 16.46 -28.28 1.45
N ARG A 276 15.15 -28.24 1.24
CA ARG A 276 14.51 -27.85 -0.04
C ARG A 276 14.83 -26.42 -0.48
N PHE A 277 14.91 -25.44 0.42
CA PHE A 277 15.17 -24.04 0.07
C PHE A 277 16.61 -23.84 -0.38
N GLU A 278 17.57 -24.56 0.22
CA GLU A 278 18.95 -24.61 -0.27
C GLU A 278 19.00 -25.17 -1.69
N LYS A 279 18.30 -26.28 -1.95
CA LYS A 279 18.24 -26.87 -3.29
C LYS A 279 17.67 -25.88 -4.32
N ARG A 280 16.64 -25.09 -3.97
CA ARG A 280 16.09 -24.00 -4.81
C ARG A 280 17.11 -22.91 -5.12
N TRP A 281 17.93 -22.49 -4.15
CA TRP A 281 19.04 -21.55 -4.43
C TRP A 281 20.07 -22.11 -5.40
N ASN A 282 20.37 -23.40 -5.31
CA ASN A 282 21.32 -24.06 -6.20
C ASN A 282 20.82 -24.14 -7.66
N ILE A 283 19.50 -24.24 -7.87
CA ILE A 283 18.90 -24.19 -9.22
C ILE A 283 19.29 -22.87 -9.92
N ILE A 284 19.32 -21.75 -9.18
CA ILE A 284 19.66 -20.43 -9.74
C ILE A 284 21.08 -20.43 -10.35
N ARG A 285 22.06 -21.09 -9.71
CA ARG A 285 23.43 -21.17 -10.24
C ARG A 285 23.54 -22.05 -11.47
N ARG A 286 22.82 -23.17 -11.50
CA ARG A 286 22.78 -24.05 -12.67
C ARG A 286 22.09 -23.36 -13.84
N PHE A 287 20.99 -22.65 -13.60
CA PHE A 287 20.36 -21.79 -14.59
C PHE A 287 21.31 -20.71 -15.12
N GLN A 288 22.12 -20.09 -14.25
CA GLN A 288 23.16 -19.14 -14.68
C GLN A 288 24.24 -19.77 -15.57
N SER A 289 24.48 -21.09 -15.48
CA SER A 289 25.40 -21.76 -16.39
C SER A 289 24.90 -21.73 -17.83
N LEU A 290 23.59 -21.94 -18.05
CA LEU A 290 22.93 -21.78 -19.34
C LEU A 290 22.90 -20.30 -19.76
N GLY A 291 22.48 -19.41 -18.86
CA GLY A 291 22.32 -17.98 -19.13
C GLY A 291 23.58 -17.28 -19.64
N LYS A 292 24.77 -17.75 -19.25
CA LYS A 292 26.07 -17.24 -19.77
C LYS A 292 26.23 -17.40 -21.28
N HIS A 293 25.51 -18.33 -21.89
CA HIS A 293 25.58 -18.65 -23.32
C HIS A 293 24.35 -18.14 -24.10
N CYS A 294 23.37 -17.55 -23.42
CA CYS A 294 22.18 -16.97 -24.03
C CYS A 294 22.36 -15.45 -24.23
N ASP A 295 21.47 -14.84 -25.00
CA ASP A 295 21.47 -13.38 -25.23
C ASP A 295 20.89 -12.62 -24.05
N VAL A 296 19.99 -13.26 -23.30
CA VAL A 296 19.25 -12.68 -22.18
C VAL A 296 18.83 -13.77 -21.21
N MET A 297 18.72 -13.40 -19.94
CA MET A 297 18.12 -14.24 -18.89
C MET A 297 16.81 -13.63 -18.43
N VAL A 298 15.78 -14.45 -18.27
CA VAL A 298 14.47 -14.04 -17.78
C VAL A 298 14.05 -14.92 -16.62
N TYR A 299 13.79 -14.26 -15.50
CA TYR A 299 13.19 -14.83 -14.31
C TYR A 299 11.70 -14.45 -14.31
N GLY A 300 10.83 -15.45 -14.44
CA GLY A 300 9.40 -15.36 -14.75
C GLY A 300 8.49 -14.96 -13.58
N GLY A 301 9.03 -14.65 -12.41
CA GLY A 301 8.23 -14.31 -11.22
C GLY A 301 8.09 -15.48 -10.24
N ASP A 302 7.52 -15.20 -9.07
CA ASP A 302 7.59 -16.06 -7.88
C ASP A 302 9.03 -16.52 -7.62
N ASN A 303 9.94 -15.56 -7.78
CA ASN A 303 11.36 -15.74 -7.64
C ASN A 303 11.72 -16.07 -6.19
N ILE A 304 11.06 -15.38 -5.26
CA ILE A 304 11.14 -15.61 -3.83
C ILE A 304 9.80 -16.16 -3.35
N ASP A 305 9.82 -17.04 -2.35
CA ASP A 305 8.59 -17.67 -1.86
C ASP A 305 7.79 -16.75 -0.92
N GLY A 306 8.44 -15.69 -0.42
CA GLY A 306 7.88 -14.79 0.56
C GLY A 306 7.52 -15.46 1.89
N HIS A 307 6.45 -15.01 2.53
CA HIS A 307 5.98 -15.54 3.81
C HIS A 307 5.33 -16.93 3.72
N SER A 308 5.20 -17.54 2.54
CA SER A 308 4.72 -18.93 2.46
C SER A 308 5.65 -19.92 3.18
N THR A 309 6.89 -19.51 3.48
CA THR A 309 7.94 -20.34 4.12
C THR A 309 8.01 -20.24 5.63
N SER A 310 7.35 -19.26 6.24
CA SER A 310 7.19 -19.16 7.71
C SER A 310 6.11 -20.11 8.24
N LYS A 311 5.44 -20.90 7.39
CA LYS A 311 4.39 -21.86 7.77
C LYS A 311 4.87 -23.06 8.62
N GLY A 312 6.11 -23.05 9.10
CA GLY A 312 6.51 -23.89 10.23
C GLY A 312 5.88 -23.46 11.56
N PHE A 313 5.34 -22.25 11.64
CA PHE A 313 4.62 -21.80 12.83
C PHE A 313 3.15 -22.24 12.73
N PRO A 314 2.59 -22.86 13.80
CA PRO A 314 1.25 -23.43 13.79
C PRO A 314 0.23 -22.39 13.33
N GLU A 315 -0.79 -22.83 12.60
CA GLU A 315 -1.95 -22.04 12.21
C GLU A 315 -2.42 -21.16 13.39
N GLY A 316 -2.09 -19.87 13.36
CA GLY A 316 -2.38 -18.92 14.45
C GLY A 316 -1.17 -18.35 15.21
N GLY A 317 0.07 -18.70 14.85
CA GLY A 317 1.28 -18.08 15.40
C GLY A 317 1.44 -16.63 14.93
N ILE A 318 1.49 -15.68 15.88
CA ILE A 318 1.80 -14.27 15.61
C ILE A 318 3.27 -14.20 15.16
N THR A 319 3.51 -14.19 13.85
CA THR A 319 4.77 -13.62 13.36
C THR A 319 4.74 -12.13 13.69
N HIS A 320 5.77 -11.63 14.36
CA HIS A 320 5.90 -10.18 14.54
C HIS A 320 5.87 -9.55 13.15
N VAL A 321 4.87 -8.69 12.92
CA VAL A 321 4.52 -8.12 11.62
C VAL A 321 5.76 -7.57 10.89
N GLY A 322 6.69 -6.93 11.62
CA GLY A 322 7.93 -6.39 11.07
C GLY A 322 8.98 -7.42 10.60
N GLN A 323 9.00 -8.63 11.16
CA GLN A 323 9.96 -9.69 10.78
C GLN A 323 9.62 -10.27 9.39
N ALA A 324 8.33 -10.42 9.07
CA ALA A 324 7.91 -10.98 7.78
C ALA A 324 8.35 -10.11 6.60
N ARG A 325 8.15 -8.80 6.71
CA ARG A 325 8.57 -7.83 5.70
C ARG A 325 10.09 -7.76 5.55
N THR A 326 10.80 -7.70 6.67
CA THR A 326 12.28 -7.63 6.68
C THR A 326 12.88 -8.87 6.03
N MET A 327 12.42 -10.06 6.42
CA MET A 327 12.83 -11.33 5.81
C MET A 327 12.57 -11.32 4.29
N ASN A 328 11.37 -10.92 3.86
CA ASN A 328 11.03 -10.88 2.44
C ASN A 328 11.93 -9.92 1.66
N LEU A 329 12.18 -8.71 2.19
CA LEU A 329 13.09 -7.73 1.59
C LEU A 329 14.52 -8.27 1.47
N SER A 330 15.01 -8.95 2.51
CA SER A 330 16.37 -9.52 2.51
C SER A 330 16.51 -10.67 1.52
N ILE A 331 15.50 -11.53 1.38
CA ILE A 331 15.49 -12.60 0.39
C ILE A 331 15.41 -12.01 -1.03
N LEU A 332 14.56 -11.00 -1.26
CA LEU A 332 14.47 -10.28 -2.55
C LEU A 332 15.82 -9.69 -2.97
N LYS A 333 16.48 -8.97 -2.05
CA LYS A 333 17.82 -8.39 -2.26
C LYS A 333 18.84 -9.45 -2.61
N ARG A 334 18.88 -10.55 -1.83
CA ARG A 334 19.80 -11.66 -2.08
C ARG A 334 19.54 -12.30 -3.43
N PHE A 335 18.27 -12.53 -3.77
CA PHE A 335 17.90 -13.12 -5.05
C PHE A 335 18.36 -12.25 -6.21
N ALA A 336 18.02 -10.95 -6.20
CA ALA A 336 18.42 -10.02 -7.26
C ALA A 336 19.95 -9.94 -7.40
N ALA A 337 20.68 -9.91 -6.28
CA ALA A 337 22.14 -9.92 -6.27
C ALA A 337 22.72 -11.22 -6.84
N VAL A 338 22.19 -12.38 -6.43
CA VAL A 338 22.66 -13.69 -6.92
C VAL A 338 22.36 -13.83 -8.40
N ALA A 339 21.12 -13.54 -8.83
CA ALA A 339 20.68 -13.65 -10.22
C ALA A 339 21.50 -12.78 -11.19
N THR A 340 21.92 -11.59 -10.77
CA THR A 340 22.77 -10.70 -11.57
C THR A 340 24.27 -10.91 -11.40
N ALA A 341 24.71 -11.61 -10.36
CA ALA A 341 26.13 -11.80 -10.06
C ALA A 341 26.88 -12.45 -11.24
N GLY A 342 27.89 -11.73 -11.74
CA GLY A 342 28.76 -12.20 -12.82
C GLY A 342 28.10 -12.25 -14.20
N GLN A 343 26.86 -11.76 -14.34
CA GLN A 343 26.17 -11.71 -15.63
C GLN A 343 26.62 -10.49 -16.45
N LYS A 344 26.97 -10.74 -17.71
CA LYS A 344 27.32 -9.68 -18.69
C LYS A 344 26.18 -9.37 -19.65
N LYS A 345 25.18 -10.26 -19.71
CA LYS A 345 24.00 -10.15 -20.55
C LYS A 345 22.84 -9.57 -19.73
N PRO A 346 21.85 -8.94 -20.39
CA PRO A 346 20.68 -8.42 -19.70
C PRO A 346 19.96 -9.51 -18.90
N VAL A 347 19.51 -9.16 -17.70
CA VAL A 347 18.72 -10.01 -16.81
C VAL A 347 17.40 -9.32 -16.53
N PHE A 348 16.29 -9.99 -16.83
CA PHE A 348 14.94 -9.51 -16.59
C PHE A 348 14.32 -10.26 -15.42
N PHE A 349 13.68 -9.50 -14.56
CA PHE A 349 12.84 -10.02 -13.50
C PHE A 349 11.40 -9.63 -13.80
N CYS A 350 10.53 -10.63 -13.97
CA CYS A 350 9.10 -10.47 -13.82
C CYS A 350 8.77 -10.56 -12.34
N ARG A 351 7.79 -9.77 -11.91
CA ARG A 351 7.24 -9.87 -10.57
C ARG A 351 6.11 -10.90 -10.59
N GLY A 352 6.17 -11.85 -9.67
CA GLY A 352 5.05 -12.70 -9.34
C GLY A 352 4.31 -12.22 -8.11
N ASN A 353 3.33 -13.01 -7.72
CA ASN A 353 2.43 -12.68 -6.65
C ASN A 353 3.12 -12.95 -5.28
N HIS A 354 4.07 -13.89 -5.19
CA HIS A 354 4.83 -14.19 -3.97
C HIS A 354 5.85 -13.10 -3.58
N GLU A 355 6.37 -12.31 -4.52
CA GLU A 355 7.40 -11.27 -4.25
C GLU A 355 6.97 -10.25 -3.20
N THR A 356 5.66 -10.01 -3.08
CA THR A 356 5.12 -9.06 -2.11
C THR A 356 5.14 -9.56 -0.67
N GLY A 357 5.32 -10.86 -0.49
CA GLY A 357 5.52 -11.47 0.82
C GLY A 357 4.26 -11.97 1.50
N LYS A 358 3.06 -11.97 0.88
CA LYS A 358 1.86 -12.53 1.54
C LYS A 358 0.83 -13.07 0.55
N ILE A 359 1.08 -14.25 -0.05
CA ILE A 359 0.11 -15.01 -0.89
C ILE A 359 0.45 -16.50 -0.68
N PRO A 360 -0.48 -17.46 -0.46
CA PRO A 360 -1.90 -17.51 -0.82
C PRO A 360 -2.90 -17.51 0.36
N TYR A 361 -2.75 -16.62 1.36
CA TYR A 361 -3.72 -16.44 2.47
C TYR A 361 -3.90 -14.96 2.86
N ALA A 362 -3.65 -14.07 1.89
CA ALA A 362 -3.62 -12.62 2.12
C ALA A 362 -4.96 -12.05 2.59
N TRP A 363 -6.07 -12.73 2.26
CA TRP A 363 -7.42 -12.43 2.71
C TRP A 363 -7.59 -12.56 4.23
N VAL A 364 -6.73 -13.33 4.91
CA VAL A 364 -6.71 -13.41 6.38
C VAL A 364 -5.76 -12.37 6.95
N GLY A 365 -6.33 -11.34 7.58
CA GLY A 365 -5.57 -10.30 8.28
C GLY A 365 -4.84 -9.28 7.40
N GLY A 366 -5.08 -9.27 6.07
CA GLY A 366 -4.73 -8.19 5.15
C GLY A 366 -3.23 -7.96 4.85
N ARG A 367 -2.89 -7.32 3.72
CA ARG A 367 -1.53 -6.80 3.48
C ARG A 367 -1.42 -5.37 3.99
N ASN A 368 -0.35 -5.05 4.71
CA ASN A 368 -0.05 -3.68 5.15
C ASN A 368 1.44 -3.37 4.99
N VAL A 369 1.79 -2.09 5.12
CA VAL A 369 3.16 -1.60 4.94
C VAL A 369 4.18 -2.22 5.91
N ASN A 370 3.74 -2.82 7.01
CA ASN A 370 4.61 -3.42 8.00
C ASN A 370 4.89 -4.91 7.71
N ASN A 371 4.01 -5.62 7.00
CA ASN A 371 4.16 -7.07 6.74
C ASN A 371 4.48 -7.44 5.28
N SER A 372 4.29 -6.53 4.33
CA SER A 372 4.41 -6.81 2.90
C SER A 372 5.27 -5.76 2.22
N LEU A 373 5.88 -6.12 1.09
CA LEU A 373 6.55 -5.18 0.19
C LEU A 373 5.53 -4.51 -0.72
N SER A 374 5.80 -3.25 -1.07
CA SER A 374 5.12 -2.52 -2.14
C SER A 374 5.73 -2.85 -3.51
N GLY A 375 4.98 -2.60 -4.58
CA GLY A 375 5.49 -2.71 -5.95
C GLY A 375 6.66 -1.76 -6.21
N ALA A 376 6.58 -0.53 -5.69
CA ALA A 376 7.64 0.46 -5.78
C ALA A 376 8.97 -0.01 -5.16
N GLU A 377 8.93 -0.74 -4.06
CA GLU A 377 10.13 -1.30 -3.43
C GLU A 377 10.74 -2.44 -4.25
N ILE A 378 9.90 -3.34 -4.77
CA ILE A 378 10.36 -4.43 -5.64
C ILE A 378 11.03 -3.86 -6.89
N ALA A 379 10.45 -2.80 -7.47
CA ALA A 379 10.98 -2.11 -8.64
C ALA A 379 12.43 -1.63 -8.46
N GLN A 380 12.84 -1.24 -7.24
CA GLN A 380 14.21 -0.78 -6.98
C GLN A 380 15.25 -1.88 -7.20
N TYR A 381 14.92 -3.14 -6.89
CA TYR A 381 15.83 -4.27 -7.02
C TYR A 381 15.71 -4.96 -8.38
N TYR A 382 14.54 -4.87 -9.02
CA TYR A 382 14.27 -5.48 -10.32
C TYR A 382 14.47 -4.53 -11.51
N ASN A 383 14.96 -3.31 -11.25
CA ASN A 383 15.15 -2.24 -12.24
C ASN A 383 13.83 -1.90 -12.97
N GLY A 384 12.76 -1.70 -12.21
CA GLY A 384 11.37 -1.59 -12.68
C GLY A 384 10.58 -2.90 -12.56
N THR A 385 9.26 -2.84 -12.76
CA THR A 385 8.40 -4.04 -12.72
C THR A 385 7.88 -4.47 -14.09
N TYR A 386 7.80 -3.54 -15.05
CA TYR A 386 7.48 -3.80 -16.45
C TYR A 386 8.43 -3.01 -17.37
N GLY A 387 8.37 -3.26 -18.67
CA GLY A 387 9.12 -2.50 -19.68
C GLY A 387 9.78 -3.36 -20.75
N GLY A 388 10.22 -2.70 -21.83
CA GLY A 388 10.77 -3.35 -23.01
C GLY A 388 12.24 -3.08 -23.28
N GLN A 389 12.89 -4.02 -23.96
CA GLN A 389 14.25 -3.89 -24.49
C GLN A 389 14.32 -4.44 -25.91
N ILE A 390 15.02 -3.72 -26.78
CA ILE A 390 15.18 -4.06 -28.20
C ILE A 390 16.57 -4.66 -28.40
N PHE A 391 16.63 -5.76 -29.14
CA PHE A 391 17.85 -6.45 -29.57
C PHE A 391 17.93 -6.39 -31.10
N ASP A 392 18.27 -5.19 -31.59
CA ASP A 392 18.20 -4.85 -33.01
C ASP A 392 19.02 -5.78 -33.91
N GLU A 393 20.16 -6.28 -33.43
CA GLU A 393 21.03 -7.17 -34.22
C GLU A 393 20.38 -8.51 -34.57
N LYS A 394 19.36 -8.92 -33.81
CA LYS A 394 18.64 -10.18 -33.98
C LYS A 394 17.18 -9.99 -34.39
N ASN A 395 16.74 -8.74 -34.58
CA ASN A 395 15.36 -8.38 -34.86
C ASN A 395 14.38 -8.95 -33.82
N VAL A 396 14.75 -8.91 -32.54
CA VAL A 396 13.91 -9.35 -31.42
C VAL A 396 13.72 -8.20 -30.45
N ALA A 397 12.52 -8.07 -29.92
CA ALA A 397 12.22 -7.16 -28.81
C ALA A 397 11.55 -7.94 -27.69
N ILE A 398 12.00 -7.74 -26.46
CA ILE A 398 11.40 -8.33 -25.27
C ILE A 398 10.59 -7.27 -24.54
N TYR A 399 9.44 -7.64 -24.01
CA TYR A 399 8.70 -6.83 -23.05
C TYR A 399 8.29 -7.68 -21.85
N ARG A 400 8.63 -7.24 -20.63
CA ARG A 400 8.12 -7.85 -19.40
C ARG A 400 6.88 -7.11 -18.91
N ILE A 401 5.88 -7.88 -18.52
CA ILE A 401 4.57 -7.45 -18.03
C ILE A 401 4.54 -7.73 -16.53
N ASP A 402 4.21 -6.72 -15.74
CA ASP A 402 3.88 -6.88 -14.34
C ASP A 402 2.41 -7.26 -14.24
N THR A 403 2.15 -8.56 -14.03
CA THR A 403 0.80 -9.11 -13.89
C THR A 403 0.23 -8.93 -12.48
N ASP A 404 1.00 -8.34 -11.55
CA ASP A 404 0.60 -8.01 -10.17
C ASP A 404 0.75 -6.48 -9.90
N ASP A 405 0.51 -5.66 -10.93
CA ASP A 405 0.63 -4.19 -10.93
C ASP A 405 -0.58 -3.50 -10.25
N PHE A 406 -0.84 -3.88 -9.00
CA PHE A 406 -1.79 -3.18 -8.13
C PHE A 406 -1.25 -1.82 -7.66
N SER A 407 -2.17 -0.95 -7.22
CA SER A 407 -1.78 0.31 -6.57
C SER A 407 -1.11 0.05 -5.22
N ASP A 408 -0.07 0.83 -4.92
CA ASP A 408 0.59 0.82 -3.60
C ASP A 408 -0.17 1.68 -2.57
N GLU A 409 -1.35 2.21 -2.93
CA GLU A 409 -2.19 2.98 -2.01
C GLU A 409 -2.67 2.18 -0.80
N THR A 410 -2.66 2.83 0.36
CA THR A 410 -3.15 2.28 1.62
C THR A 410 -4.37 3.01 2.17
N ASP A 411 -5.13 2.34 3.01
CA ASP A 411 -6.13 2.97 3.87
C ASP A 411 -5.47 3.73 5.05
N GLU A 412 -6.29 4.32 5.91
CA GLU A 412 -5.88 5.07 7.11
C GLU A 412 -5.11 4.22 8.13
N ASN A 413 -5.23 2.90 8.07
CA ASN A 413 -4.57 1.95 8.96
C ASN A 413 -3.30 1.35 8.32
N GLY A 414 -2.89 1.83 7.14
CA GLY A 414 -1.71 1.37 6.42
C GLY A 414 -1.89 0.04 5.69
N TYR A 415 -3.13 -0.45 5.50
CA TYR A 415 -3.43 -1.63 4.70
C TYR A 415 -3.53 -1.28 3.22
N PHE A 416 -2.89 -2.07 2.37
CA PHE A 416 -3.01 -1.92 0.92
C PHE A 416 -4.46 -2.14 0.51
N LYS A 417 -4.97 -1.22 -0.31
CA LYS A 417 -6.37 -1.24 -0.75
C LYS A 417 -6.65 -2.36 -1.76
N GLU A 418 -5.66 -2.72 -2.56
CA GLU A 418 -5.77 -3.77 -3.59
C GLU A 418 -4.50 -4.61 -3.66
N TYR A 419 -4.66 -5.91 -3.90
CA TYR A 419 -3.56 -6.85 -4.12
C TYR A 419 -4.09 -8.23 -4.56
N SER A 420 -3.23 -9.05 -5.17
CA SER A 420 -3.56 -10.45 -5.47
C SER A 420 -3.88 -11.25 -4.21
N GLY A 421 -4.99 -11.98 -4.23
CA GLY A 421 -5.46 -12.74 -3.07
C GLY A 421 -6.15 -11.90 -1.98
N TYR A 422 -6.58 -10.67 -2.28
CA TYR A 422 -7.40 -9.83 -1.38
C TYR A 422 -8.67 -10.55 -0.91
N VAL A 423 -9.30 -11.31 -1.80
CA VAL A 423 -10.46 -12.17 -1.52
C VAL A 423 -10.06 -13.63 -1.76
N GLU A 424 -10.54 -14.54 -0.91
CA GLU A 424 -10.39 -15.97 -1.12
C GLU A 424 -11.00 -16.39 -2.46
N ASN A 425 -10.23 -17.12 -3.28
CA ASN A 425 -10.58 -17.46 -4.67
C ASN A 425 -10.93 -16.25 -5.54
N GLY A 426 -10.46 -15.07 -5.15
CA GLY A 426 -10.68 -13.82 -5.85
C GLY A 426 -9.69 -13.61 -6.97
N ILE A 427 -9.34 -12.35 -7.16
CA ILE A 427 -8.54 -11.91 -8.29
C ILE A 427 -7.08 -12.28 -8.08
N VAL A 428 -6.43 -12.74 -9.15
CA VAL A 428 -5.05 -13.23 -9.07
C VAL A 428 -4.02 -12.19 -9.52
N GLY A 429 -4.44 -11.14 -10.23
CA GLY A 429 -3.51 -10.12 -10.73
C GLY A 429 -4.20 -8.88 -11.30
N CYS A 430 -3.40 -7.89 -11.68
CA CYS A 430 -3.84 -6.68 -12.36
C CYS A 430 -2.74 -6.13 -13.27
N ILE A 431 -3.14 -5.57 -14.42
CA ILE A 431 -2.28 -4.74 -15.26
C ILE A 431 -2.78 -3.30 -15.14
N GLY A 432 -1.97 -2.42 -14.55
CA GLY A 432 -2.36 -1.04 -14.29
C GLY A 432 -2.44 -0.18 -15.56
N ALA A 433 -3.27 0.88 -15.51
CA ALA A 433 -3.46 1.81 -16.63
C ALA A 433 -2.13 2.41 -17.14
N LYS A 434 -1.24 2.80 -16.23
CA LYS A 434 0.09 3.33 -16.56
C LYS A 434 0.92 2.34 -17.39
N GLN A 435 0.87 1.05 -17.05
CA GLN A 435 1.59 0.00 -17.77
C GLN A 435 0.97 -0.24 -19.16
N LEU A 436 -0.37 -0.26 -19.27
CA LEU A 436 -1.06 -0.39 -20.56
C LEU A 436 -0.70 0.74 -21.52
N ILE A 437 -0.61 1.98 -21.02
CA ILE A 437 -0.15 3.11 -21.85
C ILE A 437 1.32 2.94 -22.24
N ALA A 438 2.17 2.53 -21.29
CA ALA A 438 3.59 2.34 -21.55
C ALA A 438 3.86 1.29 -22.64
N ILE A 439 3.18 0.13 -22.60
CA ILE A 439 3.33 -0.89 -23.64
C ILE A 439 2.68 -0.46 -24.96
N GLY A 440 1.54 0.24 -24.93
CA GLY A 440 0.89 0.77 -26.14
C GLY A 440 1.80 1.73 -26.90
N ASN A 441 2.37 2.73 -26.22
CA ASN A 441 3.33 3.66 -26.80
C ASN A 441 4.58 2.93 -27.32
N TRP A 442 5.10 1.99 -26.53
CA TRP A 442 6.29 1.22 -26.92
C TRP A 442 6.06 0.40 -28.20
N LEU A 443 4.90 -0.26 -28.34
CA LEU A 443 4.51 -0.99 -29.56
C LEU A 443 4.30 -0.05 -30.76
N GLU A 444 3.75 1.14 -30.52
CA GLU A 444 3.57 2.16 -31.57
C GLU A 444 4.92 2.62 -32.10
N ASP A 445 5.90 2.83 -31.22
CA ASP A 445 7.25 3.25 -31.55
C ASP A 445 8.12 2.14 -32.15
N LEU A 446 7.85 0.87 -31.84
CA LEU A 446 8.69 -0.27 -32.24
C LEU A 446 8.79 -0.45 -33.77
N ASP A 447 10.01 -0.65 -34.27
CA ASP A 447 10.24 -1.03 -35.68
C ASP A 447 9.63 -2.42 -35.97
N ARG A 448 8.85 -2.52 -37.07
CA ARG A 448 8.13 -3.74 -37.48
C ARG A 448 9.03 -4.88 -37.94
N LYS A 449 10.33 -4.63 -38.14
CA LYS A 449 11.31 -5.71 -38.31
C LYS A 449 11.41 -6.59 -37.06
N ASN A 450 11.12 -6.06 -35.87
CA ASN A 450 11.32 -6.76 -34.61
C ASN A 450 10.17 -7.73 -34.30
N HIS A 451 10.53 -8.91 -33.83
CA HIS A 451 9.62 -9.93 -33.34
C HIS A 451 9.50 -9.77 -31.82
N VAL A 452 8.30 -9.50 -31.33
CA VAL A 452 8.05 -9.22 -29.90
C VAL A 452 7.85 -10.52 -29.13
N LEU A 453 8.63 -10.71 -28.06
CA LEU A 453 8.42 -11.78 -27.08
C LEU A 453 7.98 -11.15 -25.75
N LEU A 454 6.83 -11.58 -25.25
CA LEU A 454 6.26 -11.06 -24.00
C LEU A 454 6.55 -12.03 -22.87
N PHE A 455 6.92 -11.51 -21.71
CA PHE A 455 7.08 -12.29 -20.48
C PHE A 455 6.24 -11.70 -19.36
N GLY A 456 5.76 -12.55 -18.47
CA GLY A 456 5.07 -12.16 -17.25
C GLY A 456 5.00 -13.35 -16.31
N HIS A 457 4.34 -13.19 -15.17
CA HIS A 457 4.24 -14.28 -14.21
C HIS A 457 2.94 -15.06 -14.36
N ILE A 458 1.80 -14.36 -14.29
CA ILE A 458 0.50 -14.99 -14.23
C ILE A 458 -0.06 -15.21 -15.64
N PRO A 459 -0.60 -16.40 -15.94
CA PRO A 459 -1.34 -16.64 -17.17
C PRO A 459 -2.50 -15.65 -17.35
N LEU A 460 -2.57 -15.06 -18.53
CA LEU A 460 -3.52 -14.01 -18.86
C LEU A 460 -4.81 -14.63 -19.40
N GLU A 461 -5.74 -14.89 -18.49
CA GLU A 461 -7.09 -15.33 -18.81
C GLU A 461 -8.10 -14.23 -18.53
N ASP A 462 -9.00 -13.99 -19.50
CA ASP A 462 -10.13 -13.09 -19.32
C ASP A 462 -11.22 -13.80 -18.49
N SER A 463 -11.08 -13.73 -17.17
CA SER A 463 -12.02 -14.32 -16.22
C SER A 463 -12.27 -13.39 -15.03
N PRO A 464 -13.41 -13.54 -14.32
CA PRO A 464 -13.73 -12.68 -13.17
C PRO A 464 -12.65 -12.68 -12.08
N THR A 465 -11.96 -13.81 -11.93
CA THR A 465 -10.89 -14.10 -10.96
C THR A 465 -9.50 -14.05 -11.59
N GLY A 466 -9.39 -13.78 -12.88
CA GLY A 466 -8.13 -13.71 -13.62
C GLY A 466 -7.36 -12.42 -13.38
N VAL A 467 -6.39 -12.14 -14.25
CA VAL A 467 -5.64 -10.89 -14.22
C VAL A 467 -6.53 -9.77 -14.77
N TRP A 468 -6.79 -8.75 -13.96
CA TRP A 468 -7.56 -7.59 -14.39
C TRP A 468 -6.91 -6.89 -15.57
N ASN A 469 -7.77 -6.37 -16.45
CA ASN A 469 -7.40 -5.62 -17.65
C ASN A 469 -6.66 -6.46 -18.71
N THR A 470 -6.72 -7.79 -18.63
CA THR A 470 -6.21 -8.70 -19.67
C THR A 470 -6.77 -8.38 -21.05
N SER A 471 -8.07 -8.10 -21.17
CA SER A 471 -8.71 -7.80 -22.45
C SER A 471 -8.19 -6.49 -23.07
N ALA A 472 -7.77 -5.51 -22.26
CA ALA A 472 -7.16 -4.27 -22.75
C ALA A 472 -5.76 -4.52 -23.31
N LEU A 473 -4.94 -5.31 -22.63
CA LEU A 473 -3.64 -5.74 -23.14
C LEU A 473 -3.79 -6.58 -24.42
N GLN A 474 -4.74 -7.51 -24.45
CA GLN A 474 -5.05 -8.30 -25.63
C GLN A 474 -5.40 -7.42 -26.82
N LEU A 475 -6.24 -6.39 -26.60
CA LEU A 475 -6.63 -5.46 -27.66
C LEU A 475 -5.43 -4.70 -28.24
N LEU A 476 -4.48 -4.26 -27.39
CA LEU A 476 -3.23 -3.64 -27.85
C LEU A 476 -2.39 -4.61 -28.69
N ILE A 477 -2.20 -5.83 -28.22
CA ILE A 477 -1.41 -6.87 -28.91
C ILE A 477 -2.03 -7.23 -30.26
N ASP A 478 -3.33 -7.50 -30.30
CA ASP A 478 -4.04 -7.89 -31.52
C ASP A 478 -4.07 -6.72 -32.51
N GLY A 479 -4.29 -5.48 -32.05
CA GLY A 479 -4.22 -4.29 -32.90
C GLY A 479 -2.83 -4.03 -33.47
N PHE A 480 -1.77 -4.23 -32.68
CA PHE A 480 -0.38 -4.14 -33.17
C PHE A 480 -0.10 -5.17 -34.26
N LYS A 481 -0.54 -6.43 -34.07
CA LYS A 481 -0.39 -7.50 -35.08
C LYS A 481 -1.20 -7.22 -36.35
N GLN A 482 -2.33 -6.54 -36.23
CA GLN A 482 -3.16 -6.16 -37.37
C GLN A 482 -2.69 -4.85 -38.03
N GLY A 483 -1.87 -4.05 -37.35
CA GLY A 483 -1.50 -2.71 -37.80
C GLY A 483 -2.70 -1.76 -37.80
N THR A 484 -3.57 -1.85 -36.79
CA THR A 484 -4.81 -1.07 -36.71
C THR A 484 -4.77 -0.09 -35.55
N ARG A 485 -5.60 0.95 -35.61
CA ARG A 485 -5.78 1.88 -34.49
C ARG A 485 -6.53 1.18 -33.34
N VAL A 486 -6.03 1.30 -32.13
CA VAL A 486 -6.64 0.76 -30.92
C VAL A 486 -6.97 1.90 -29.97
N THR A 487 -8.15 1.87 -29.38
CA THR A 487 -8.56 2.84 -28.36
C THR A 487 -8.89 2.11 -27.07
N LEU A 488 -8.27 2.54 -25.96
CA LEU A 488 -8.56 2.06 -24.61
C LEU A 488 -9.36 3.13 -23.86
N ASP A 489 -10.42 2.68 -23.19
CA ASP A 489 -11.13 3.46 -22.20
C ASP A 489 -10.52 3.17 -20.83
N LEU A 490 -9.76 4.13 -20.30
CA LEU A 490 -9.06 4.02 -19.03
C LEU A 490 -10.03 4.07 -17.84
N ASP A 491 -11.17 4.74 -18.00
CA ASP A 491 -12.20 4.83 -16.96
C ASP A 491 -12.96 3.51 -16.79
N ALA A 492 -12.90 2.63 -17.81
CA ALA A 492 -13.46 1.28 -17.77
C ALA A 492 -12.49 0.22 -17.20
N LEU A 493 -11.24 0.59 -16.91
CA LEU A 493 -10.27 -0.34 -16.33
C LEU A 493 -10.63 -0.68 -14.88
N ARG A 494 -10.34 -1.92 -14.48
CA ARG A 494 -10.51 -2.39 -13.11
C ARG A 494 -9.26 -2.07 -12.29
N GLY A 495 -9.48 -1.82 -10.99
CA GLY A 495 -8.45 -1.38 -10.06
C GLY A 495 -8.71 0.04 -9.57
N LEU A 496 -7.90 0.51 -8.62
CA LEU A 496 -7.96 1.90 -8.18
C LEU A 496 -7.58 2.85 -9.34
N PRO A 497 -8.35 3.94 -9.54
CA PRO A 497 -7.98 4.99 -10.48
C PRO A 497 -6.58 5.50 -10.17
N ARG A 498 -5.76 5.69 -11.20
CA ARG A 498 -4.43 6.30 -11.05
C ARG A 498 -4.51 7.73 -11.55
N GLU A 499 -4.19 8.68 -10.67
CA GLU A 499 -4.16 10.11 -11.03
C GLU A 499 -3.32 10.34 -12.30
N GLY A 500 -3.90 11.06 -13.27
CA GLY A 500 -3.27 11.33 -14.56
C GLY A 500 -3.43 10.21 -15.62
N TYR A 501 -4.20 9.16 -15.33
CA TYR A 501 -4.47 8.03 -16.23
C TYR A 501 -5.98 7.77 -16.37
N GLU A 502 -6.70 8.76 -16.88
CA GLU A 502 -8.17 8.78 -17.01
C GLU A 502 -8.60 9.06 -18.47
N GLY A 503 -9.87 8.80 -18.78
CA GLY A 503 -10.46 9.03 -20.08
C GLY A 503 -10.03 8.02 -21.14
N VAL A 504 -9.85 8.48 -22.37
CA VAL A 504 -9.63 7.62 -23.53
C VAL A 504 -8.26 7.88 -24.15
N VAL A 505 -7.53 6.80 -24.46
CA VAL A 505 -6.24 6.86 -25.16
C VAL A 505 -6.29 6.03 -26.44
N THR A 506 -5.76 6.58 -27.54
CA THR A 506 -5.70 5.89 -28.84
C THR A 506 -4.26 5.70 -29.27
N PHE A 507 -3.90 4.48 -29.65
CA PHE A 507 -2.61 4.10 -30.23
C PHE A 507 -2.79 3.83 -31.72
N ASP A 508 -1.91 4.37 -32.56
CA ASP A 508 -2.01 4.22 -34.01
C ASP A 508 -0.90 3.35 -34.61
N PHE A 509 -1.16 2.04 -34.62
CA PHE A 509 -0.24 1.08 -35.24
C PHE A 509 -0.26 1.11 -36.77
N SER A 510 -1.24 1.77 -37.40
CA SER A 510 -1.41 1.75 -38.86
C SER A 510 -0.33 2.50 -39.61
N ASN A 511 0.32 3.48 -38.96
CA ASN A 511 1.39 4.27 -39.55
C ASN A 511 2.63 3.44 -39.94
N LYS A 512 2.87 2.30 -39.27
CA LYS A 512 4.00 1.40 -39.56
C LYS A 512 3.55 0.04 -40.09
N GLY A 513 2.24 -0.22 -40.15
CA GLY A 513 1.67 -1.51 -40.54
C GLY A 513 1.73 -2.59 -39.45
N ALA A 514 1.44 -3.83 -39.85
CA ALA A 514 1.36 -4.99 -38.97
C ALA A 514 2.71 -5.33 -38.30
N GLY A 515 2.68 -5.51 -36.98
CA GLY A 515 3.78 -6.03 -36.19
C GLY A 515 3.74 -7.54 -36.00
N THR A 516 4.78 -8.09 -35.36
CA THR A 516 4.88 -9.52 -35.06
C THR A 516 5.05 -9.74 -33.57
N VAL A 517 4.19 -10.56 -32.97
CA VAL A 517 4.29 -11.01 -31.57
C VAL A 517 4.40 -12.52 -31.57
N ALA A 518 5.48 -13.03 -31.00
CA ALA A 518 5.85 -14.43 -31.04
C ALA A 518 5.06 -15.28 -30.05
N ALA A 519 5.08 -14.89 -28.77
CA ALA A 519 4.31 -15.52 -27.71
C ALA A 519 4.28 -14.63 -26.45
N TYR A 520 3.40 -15.00 -25.52
CA TYR A 520 3.51 -14.64 -24.11
C TYR A 520 3.99 -15.87 -23.32
N VAL A 521 5.09 -15.75 -22.58
CA VAL A 521 5.69 -16.84 -21.80
C VAL A 521 5.61 -16.50 -20.32
N CYS A 522 5.08 -17.42 -19.51
CA CYS A 522 4.76 -17.18 -18.09
C CYS A 522 4.87 -18.46 -17.23
N GLY A 523 4.62 -18.34 -15.93
CA GLY A 523 4.71 -19.42 -14.94
C GLY A 523 3.44 -19.54 -14.10
N HIS A 524 3.56 -19.42 -12.77
CA HIS A 524 2.49 -19.33 -11.76
C HIS A 524 1.73 -20.64 -11.48
N TRP A 525 1.38 -21.40 -12.50
CA TRP A 525 0.54 -22.60 -12.33
C TRP A 525 1.30 -23.86 -11.90
N HIS A 526 2.63 -23.86 -12.01
CA HIS A 526 3.51 -25.00 -11.66
C HIS A 526 3.27 -26.24 -12.55
N TRP A 527 2.69 -26.05 -13.74
CA TRP A 527 2.55 -27.10 -14.75
C TRP A 527 2.53 -26.49 -16.15
N GLU A 528 2.92 -27.30 -17.14
CA GLU A 528 3.13 -26.81 -18.50
C GLU A 528 1.86 -26.85 -19.33
N THR A 529 1.58 -25.75 -20.03
CA THR A 529 0.47 -25.73 -20.98
C THR A 529 0.61 -24.66 -22.04
N GLN A 530 -0.17 -24.80 -23.10
CA GLN A 530 -0.33 -23.76 -24.11
C GLN A 530 -1.80 -23.32 -24.18
N ARG A 531 -2.00 -22.01 -24.29
CA ARG A 531 -3.30 -21.33 -24.34
C ARG A 531 -3.22 -20.19 -25.35
N MET A 532 -4.33 -19.47 -25.54
CA MET A 532 -4.40 -18.31 -26.41
C MET A 532 -4.71 -17.06 -25.59
N LEU A 533 -3.94 -15.99 -25.82
CA LEU A 533 -4.24 -14.63 -25.45
C LEU A 533 -4.64 -13.89 -26.72
N GLY A 534 -5.96 -13.81 -26.99
CA GLY A 534 -6.47 -13.37 -28.28
C GLY A 534 -5.89 -14.22 -29.42
N THR A 535 -5.14 -13.58 -30.32
CA THR A 535 -4.49 -14.27 -31.44
C THR A 535 -3.05 -14.73 -31.14
N THR A 536 -2.54 -14.50 -29.93
CA THR A 536 -1.15 -14.79 -29.55
C THR A 536 -1.08 -16.02 -28.66
N THR A 537 -0.18 -16.95 -28.97
CA THR A 537 0.03 -18.14 -28.14
C THR A 537 0.62 -17.74 -26.79
N MET A 538 -0.02 -18.21 -25.73
CA MET A 538 0.48 -18.15 -24.36
C MET A 538 1.08 -19.50 -24.00
N VAL A 539 2.30 -19.51 -23.48
CA VAL A 539 3.01 -20.69 -22.98
C VAL A 539 3.19 -20.53 -21.48
N VAL A 540 2.65 -21.48 -20.74
CA VAL A 540 2.82 -21.61 -19.28
C VAL A 540 3.90 -22.65 -19.06
N CYS A 541 4.98 -22.25 -18.39
CA CYS A 541 6.13 -23.07 -18.08
C CYS A 541 6.03 -23.66 -16.67
N ILE A 542 6.73 -24.78 -16.44
CA ILE A 542 6.79 -25.42 -15.12
C ILE A 542 7.62 -24.60 -14.14
N ASN A 543 7.38 -24.82 -12.85
CA ASN A 543 8.16 -24.22 -11.78
C ASN A 543 9.56 -24.81 -11.68
N ALA A 544 10.46 -24.13 -10.98
CA ALA A 544 11.88 -24.49 -11.03
C ALA A 544 12.26 -25.77 -10.26
N PHE A 545 11.37 -26.30 -9.42
CA PHE A 545 11.67 -27.38 -8.47
C PHE A 545 10.61 -28.48 -8.51
N LEU A 546 11.00 -29.72 -8.20
CA LEU A 546 10.04 -30.83 -8.05
C LEU A 546 9.39 -30.90 -6.67
N SER A 547 8.23 -31.57 -6.62
CA SER A 547 7.64 -32.03 -5.37
C SER A 547 8.60 -33.01 -4.68
N GLU A 548 8.72 -32.94 -3.35
CA GLU A 548 9.65 -33.79 -2.58
C GLU A 548 9.36 -35.29 -2.71
N LYS A 549 8.17 -35.67 -3.17
CA LYS A 549 7.75 -37.07 -3.37
C LYS A 549 8.19 -37.66 -4.71
N ASP A 550 8.57 -36.82 -5.66
CA ASP A 550 8.92 -37.19 -7.05
C ASP A 550 10.42 -37.04 -7.31
N TYR A 551 11.23 -37.32 -6.29
CA TYR A 551 12.65 -36.99 -6.30
C TYR A 551 13.47 -37.95 -7.19
N GLU A 552 13.74 -37.50 -8.41
CA GLU A 552 14.81 -38.02 -9.27
C GLU A 552 15.94 -36.98 -9.34
N GLU A 553 17.19 -37.42 -9.11
CA GLU A 553 18.32 -36.52 -8.83
C GLU A 553 18.65 -35.56 -9.98
N ASP A 554 18.49 -36.03 -11.23
CA ASP A 554 18.73 -35.29 -12.47
C ASP A 554 17.50 -34.50 -12.97
N LEU A 555 16.30 -34.81 -12.47
CA LEU A 555 15.06 -34.09 -12.81
C LEU A 555 14.77 -32.88 -11.92
N TYR A 556 15.51 -32.70 -10.83
CA TYR A 556 15.17 -31.74 -9.78
C TYR A 556 15.04 -30.28 -10.26
N ASP A 557 15.75 -29.91 -11.31
CA ASP A 557 15.72 -28.55 -11.87
C ASP A 557 14.61 -28.39 -12.91
N GLY A 558 14.03 -27.19 -13.03
CA GLY A 558 13.08 -26.85 -14.10
C GLY A 558 13.43 -25.50 -14.71
N PHE A 559 13.93 -25.49 -15.94
CA PHE A 559 14.17 -24.26 -16.70
C PHE A 559 14.38 -24.57 -18.19
N TYR A 560 14.46 -23.53 -19.02
CA TYR A 560 14.43 -23.65 -20.47
C TYR A 560 15.51 -22.80 -21.14
N ASN A 561 16.02 -23.28 -22.27
CA ASN A 561 16.53 -22.41 -23.33
C ASN A 561 15.44 -22.21 -24.37
N ILE A 562 15.02 -20.97 -24.63
CA ILE A 562 14.03 -20.60 -25.66
C ILE A 562 14.78 -19.94 -26.82
N GLU A 563 14.88 -20.66 -27.94
CA GLU A 563 15.43 -20.17 -29.20
C GLU A 563 14.35 -19.47 -30.03
N VAL A 564 14.63 -18.24 -30.49
CA VAL A 564 13.79 -17.48 -31.41
C VAL A 564 14.39 -17.54 -32.82
N ASP A 565 13.67 -18.18 -33.73
CA ASP A 565 13.98 -18.21 -35.16
C ASP A 565 13.06 -17.23 -35.90
N THR A 566 13.53 -15.99 -36.10
CA THR A 566 12.75 -14.92 -36.73
C THR A 566 12.46 -15.20 -38.21
N THR A 567 13.38 -15.87 -38.91
CA THR A 567 13.20 -16.26 -40.32
C THR A 567 12.08 -17.29 -40.48
N LYS A 568 12.04 -18.32 -39.61
CA LYS A 568 10.99 -19.35 -39.64
C LYS A 568 9.75 -18.99 -38.82
N ARG A 569 9.78 -17.86 -38.11
CA ARG A 569 8.77 -17.44 -37.13
C ARG A 569 8.39 -18.56 -36.17
N ARG A 570 9.40 -19.02 -35.44
CA ARG A 570 9.28 -20.17 -34.55
C ARG A 570 10.02 -19.95 -33.24
N LEU A 571 9.37 -20.31 -32.14
CA LEU A 571 9.99 -20.48 -30.83
C LEU A 571 10.21 -21.97 -30.59
N LYS A 572 11.40 -22.34 -30.14
CA LYS A 572 11.70 -23.70 -29.68
C LYS A 572 12.31 -23.63 -28.30
N ALA A 573 11.69 -24.28 -27.33
CA ALA A 573 12.26 -24.44 -26.01
C ALA A 573 12.83 -25.84 -25.84
N THR A 574 14.05 -25.89 -25.28
CA THR A 574 14.66 -27.11 -24.76
C THR A 574 14.58 -27.06 -23.24
N GLY A 575 13.84 -28.01 -22.67
CA GLY A 575 13.61 -28.13 -21.23
C GLY A 575 14.77 -28.85 -20.54
N VAL A 576 15.16 -28.35 -19.37
CA VAL A 576 16.21 -28.91 -18.51
C VAL A 576 15.59 -29.45 -17.22
N GLY A 577 16.13 -30.58 -16.74
CA GLY A 577 15.59 -31.35 -15.62
C GLY A 577 14.19 -31.83 -15.92
N HIS A 578 13.20 -31.53 -15.09
CA HIS A 578 11.81 -31.98 -15.27
C HIS A 578 10.98 -31.17 -16.28
N ALA A 579 11.51 -30.04 -16.77
CA ALA A 579 10.87 -29.28 -17.83
C ALA A 579 10.82 -30.06 -19.16
N ASN A 580 9.73 -29.92 -19.93
CA ASN A 580 9.57 -30.57 -21.23
C ASN A 580 9.93 -29.62 -22.39
N ASP A 581 10.38 -30.20 -23.48
CA ASP A 581 10.56 -29.47 -24.74
C ASP A 581 9.21 -29.00 -25.30
N TRP A 582 9.17 -27.81 -25.89
CA TRP A 582 7.99 -27.31 -26.59
C TRP A 582 8.35 -26.42 -27.78
N GLN A 583 7.39 -26.24 -28.69
CA GLN A 583 7.53 -25.40 -29.86
C GLN A 583 6.25 -24.61 -30.12
N VAL A 584 6.41 -23.38 -30.61
CA VAL A 584 5.32 -22.52 -31.11
C VAL A 584 5.74 -21.93 -32.45
N ASN A 585 4.83 -21.95 -33.44
CA ASN A 585 4.96 -21.16 -34.66
C ASN A 585 4.06 -19.92 -34.55
N TYR A 586 4.47 -18.79 -35.11
CA TYR A 586 3.78 -17.51 -34.91
C TYR A 586 3.71 -16.61 -36.14
#